data_AF-A0A3N4JS37-F1
#
_entry.id   AF-A0A3N4JS37-F1
#
_cell.length_a   1.000
_cell.length_b   1.000
_cell.length_c   1.000
_cell.angle_alpha   90.00
_cell.angle_beta   90.00
_cell.angle_gamma   90.00
#
_symmetry.space_group_name_H-M   'P 1'
#
loop_
_entity.id
_entity.type
_entity.pdbx_description
1 polymer ?
#
loop_
_entity_poly.entity_id
_entity_poly.type
_entity_poly.pdbx_seq_one_letter_code
_entity_poly.pdbx_strand_id
1 'polypeptide(L)' 'TTAAPVHHHKRRPSIGDKISGALMRLRGSLIHRPGVKAAGTGRMHGTDGRGSHRVY' A
#
# COMPACT_ATOMS: atom_id res chain seq x y z
N THR A 1 -15.62 -20.88 24.34
CA THR A 1 -14.46 -20.02 24.04
C THR A 1 -14.96 -18.82 23.27
N THR A 2 -14.94 -17.61 23.84
CA THR A 2 -15.45 -16.41 23.18
C THR A 2 -14.34 -15.84 22.30
N ALA A 3 -14.51 -15.86 20.98
CA ALA A 3 -13.54 -15.26 20.06
C ALA A 3 -13.64 -13.73 20.15
N ALA A 4 -12.53 -13.08 20.53
CA ALA A 4 -12.45 -11.62 20.54
C ALA A 4 -12.60 -11.08 19.11
N PRO A 5 -13.25 -9.91 18.91
CA PRO A 5 -13.43 -9.34 17.59
C PRO A 5 -12.06 -8.99 16.99
N VAL A 6 -11.75 -9.58 15.84
CA VAL A 6 -10.58 -9.21 15.03
C VAL A 6 -10.85 -7.81 14.49
N HIS A 7 -10.28 -6.80 15.15
CA HIS A 7 -10.31 -5.43 14.64
C HIS A 7 -9.54 -5.39 13.31
N HIS A 8 -10.27 -5.44 12.20
CA HIS A 8 -9.72 -5.12 10.88
C HIS A 8 -9.37 -3.64 10.88
N HIS A 9 -8.17 -3.30 11.36
CA HIS A 9 -7.62 -1.96 11.24
C HIS A 9 -7.44 -1.68 9.74
N LYS A 10 -8.44 -1.03 9.12
CA LYS A 10 -8.27 -0.40 7.80
C LYS A 10 -7.19 0.66 7.97
N ARG A 11 -5.95 0.29 7.65
CA ARG A 11 -4.80 1.19 7.70
C ARG A 11 -5.06 2.31 6.70
N ARG A 12 -5.25 3.54 7.20
CA ARG A 12 -5.28 4.71 6.32
C ARG A 12 -3.87 4.90 5.78
N PRO A 13 -3.68 5.10 4.46
CA PRO A 13 -2.36 5.38 3.91
C PRO A 13 -1.81 6.63 4.60
N SER A 14 -0.64 6.48 5.22
CA SER A 14 0.04 7.56 5.92
C SER A 14 0.62 8.57 4.91
N ILE A 15 0.98 9.76 5.37
CA ILE A 15 1.66 10.76 4.52
C ILE A 15 2.95 10.17 3.93
N GLY A 16 3.69 9.37 4.70
CA GLY A 16 4.88 8.67 4.22
C GLY A 16 4.59 7.66 3.11
N ASP A 17 3.46 6.94 3.18
CA ASP A 17 3.05 6.02 2.11
C ASP A 17 2.70 6.76 0.82
N LYS A 18 2.10 7.95 0.93
CA LYS A 18 1.79 8.80 -0.23
C LYS A 18 3.05 9.35 -0.89
N ILE A 19 4.01 9.84 -0.10
CA ILE A 19 5.29 10.33 -0.63
C ILE A 19 6.09 9.18 -1.26
N SER A 20 6.21 8.04 -0.56
CA SER A 20 6.86 6.84 -1.09
C SER A 20 6.19 6.32 -2.36
N GLY A 21 4.85 6.35 -2.40
CA GLY A 21 4.07 5.97 -3.57
C GLY A 21 4.27 6.91 -4.75
N ALA A 22 4.32 8.21 -4.51
CA ALA A 22 4.60 9.22 -5.54
C ALA A 22 6.00 9.03 -6.14
N LEU A 23 7.01 8.79 -5.29
CA LEU A 23 8.39 8.52 -5.73
C LEU A 23 8.49 7.22 -6.53
N MET A 24 7.81 6.15 -6.11
CA MET A 24 7.74 4.92 -6.92
C MET A 24 7.05 5.15 -8.26
N ARG A 25 5.98 5.95 -8.28
CA ARG A 25 5.27 6.28 -9.52
C ARG A 25 6.14 7.07 -10.48
N LEU A 26 6.87 8.04 -9.95
CA LEU A 26 7.84 8.85 -10.69
C LEU A 26 8.98 7.97 -11.23
N ARG A 27 9.61 7.16 -10.36
CA ARG A 27 10.68 6.24 -10.75
C ARG A 27 10.22 5.28 -11.85
N GLY A 28 9.06 4.64 -11.66
CA GLY A 28 8.49 3.71 -12.64
C GLY A 28 8.14 4.35 -13.98
N SER A 29 7.80 5.64 -13.99
CA SER A 29 7.58 6.39 -15.22
C SER A 29 8.89 6.75 -15.91
N LEU A 30 9.90 7.16 -15.13
CA LEU A 30 11.22 7.55 -15.63
C LEU A 30 12.00 6.37 -16.25
N ILE A 31 11.93 5.20 -15.63
CA ILE A 31 12.66 3.99 -16.09
C ILE A 31 11.81 3.07 -16.98
N HIS A 32 10.64 3.54 -17.44
CA HIS A 32 9.68 2.74 -18.22
C HIS A 32 9.33 1.38 -17.58
N ARG A 33 9.12 1.34 -16.25
CA ARG A 33 8.66 0.15 -15.53
C ARG A 33 7.22 0.31 -15.02
N PRO A 34 6.21 -0.20 -15.74
CA PRO A 34 4.80 -0.03 -15.38
C PRO A 34 4.44 -0.68 -14.03
N GLY A 35 5.09 -1.78 -13.64
CA GLY A 35 4.85 -2.42 -12.34
C GLY A 35 5.25 -1.54 -11.15
N VAL A 36 6.37 -0.81 -11.26
CA VAL A 36 6.82 0.12 -10.22
C VAL A 36 5.89 1.35 -10.17
N LYS A 37 5.43 1.80 -11.34
CA LYS A 37 4.44 2.87 -11.46
C LYS A 37 3.13 2.51 -10.75
N ALA A 38 2.60 1.33 -11.04
CA ALA A 38 1.35 0.81 -10.48
C ALA A 38 1.45 0.60 -8.97
N ALA A 39 2.56 0.05 -8.48
CA ALA A 39 2.79 -0.12 -7.04
C ALA A 39 2.89 1.24 -6.31
N GLY A 40 3.46 2.27 -6.95
CA GLY A 40 3.42 3.64 -6.44
C GLY A 40 2.00 4.21 -6.35
N THR A 41 1.18 4.01 -7.38
CA THR A 41 -0.24 4.40 -7.39
C THR A 41 -1.06 3.67 -6.33
N GLY A 42 -0.81 2.37 -6.14
CA GLY A 42 -1.46 1.55 -5.12
C GLY A 42 -1.17 2.06 -3.71
N ARG A 43 0.09 2.45 -3.43
CA ARG A 43 0.50 3.06 -2.15
C ARG A 43 -0.20 4.38 -1.87
N MET A 44 -0.31 5.24 -2.88
CA MET A 44 -0.98 6.54 -2.73
C MET A 44 -2.48 6.42 -2.45
N HIS A 45 -3.13 5.42 -3.08
CA HIS A 45 -4.54 5.08 -2.87
C HIS A 45 -4.78 4.19 -1.65
N GLY A 46 -3.74 3.61 -1.05
CA GLY A 46 -3.87 2.64 0.05
C GLY A 46 -4.42 1.29 -0.39
N THR A 47 -4.30 0.95 -1.69
CA THR A 47 -4.72 -0.32 -2.28
C THR A 47 -3.55 -1.28 -2.49
N ASP A 48 -2.34 -0.92 -2.07
CA ASP A 48 -1.13 -1.76 -2.17
C ASP A 48 -1.10 -2.96 -1.22
N GLY A 49 -2.18 -3.21 -0.46
CA GLY A 49 -2.32 -4.40 0.39
C GLY A 49 -1.32 -4.49 1.55
N ARG A 50 -0.48 -3.47 1.77
CA ARG A 50 0.49 -3.46 2.88
C ARG A 50 -0.24 -3.36 4.22
N GLY A 51 -0.44 -4.52 4.84
CA GLY A 51 -1.18 -4.71 6.08
C GLY A 51 -2.18 -5.86 6.05
N SER A 52 -2.45 -6.47 4.88
CA SER A 52 -3.35 -7.63 4.76
C SER A 52 -2.64 -8.99 4.86
N HIS A 53 -1.48 -9.05 5.53
CA HIS A 53 -0.89 -10.34 5.89
C HIS A 53 -1.80 -10.98 6.95
N ARG A 54 -2.69 -11.85 6.48
CA ARG A 54 -3.35 -12.84 7.33
C ARG A 54 -2.23 -13.80 7.73
N VAL A 55 -1.66 -13.60 8.91
CA VAL A 55 -0.91 -14.66 9.59
C VAL A 55 -1.96 -15.74 9.87
N TYR A 56 -1.87 -16.85 9.15
CA TYR A 56 -2.69 -18.04 9.42
C TYR A 56 -2.09 -18.79 10.59
#